data_AF-A0AA41JU97-F1
#
_entry.id   AF-A0AA41JU97-F1
#
_cell.length_a   1.000
_cell.length_b   1.000
_cell.length_c   1.000
_cell.angle_alpha   90.00
_cell.angle_beta   90.00
_cell.angle_gamma   90.00
#
_symmetry.space_group_name_H-M   'P 1'
#
loop_
_entity.id
_entity.type
_entity.pdbx_description
1 polymer ?
#
loop_
_entity_poly.entity_id
_entity_poly.type
_entity_poly.pdbx_seq_one_letter_code
_entity_poly.pdbx_strand_id
1 'polypeptide(L)'
;MKTVFISYLHSEADGEKLDHLIQLLEESGIHVVIDERDLEIGDDLPLFMERNLVESDYIIVILTSGYKKRADDRQGGVGYEASIMAASLSKNEAVKKFLPVTFEAYRDEIVPVFLASKLASDLSDDVETKLFQRSFEKLKRTILGLSTTNRSSRNSSSSKVVKVADESDVVMTSVDDDENMQIMLTSIDSDEVTQPRNDGTPGSALYVVPFHLNHSPNRVWQQIFLQNWRFPPRFTTMHRGDIASVSGNRIILDGTTVEEVRDYHLETLKLVIQETNKQYKKLVIQEQQRQERERELRDKQRDKVKSVINDLKF
;
A
#
# COMPACT_ATOMS: atom_id res chain seq x y z
N MET A 1 18.28 -17.96 13.34
CA MET A 1 17.42 -18.47 12.25
C MET A 1 16.15 -17.62 12.26
N LYS A 2 15.59 -17.25 11.10
CA LYS A 2 14.36 -16.45 11.05
C LYS A 2 13.14 -17.36 11.02
N THR A 3 12.12 -17.05 11.80
CA THR A 3 10.88 -17.82 11.87
C THR A 3 9.75 -17.09 11.14
N VAL A 4 9.07 -17.80 10.25
CA VAL A 4 7.95 -17.29 9.45
C VAL A 4 6.73 -18.14 9.74
N PHE A 5 5.63 -17.50 10.13
CA PHE A 5 4.33 -18.15 10.21
C PHE A 5 3.51 -17.87 8.95
N ILE A 6 2.79 -18.87 8.43
CA ILE A 6 1.92 -18.71 7.27
C ILE A 6 0.45 -18.70 7.72
N SER A 7 -0.23 -17.57 7.55
CA SER A 7 -1.69 -17.43 7.70
C SER A 7 -2.36 -17.48 6.34
N TYR A 8 -3.35 -18.35 6.19
CA TYR A 8 -4.05 -18.61 4.94
C TYR A 8 -5.47 -19.09 5.20
N LEU A 9 -6.30 -19.11 4.14
CA LEU A 9 -7.62 -19.72 4.20
C LEU A 9 -7.53 -21.13 3.59
N HIS A 10 -7.54 -22.16 4.45
CA HIS A 10 -7.36 -23.55 4.06
C HIS A 10 -8.26 -24.01 2.90
N SER A 11 -9.52 -23.54 2.84
CA SER A 11 -10.45 -23.93 1.77
C SER A 11 -10.15 -23.33 0.40
N GLU A 12 -9.26 -22.35 0.30
CA GLU A 12 -8.97 -21.62 -0.95
C GLU A 12 -7.48 -21.59 -1.33
N ALA A 13 -6.59 -21.98 -0.42
CA ALA A 13 -5.16 -21.99 -0.75
C ALA A 13 -4.83 -23.12 -1.72
N ASP A 14 -3.96 -22.82 -2.68
CA ASP A 14 -3.34 -23.81 -3.56
C ASP A 14 -2.28 -24.58 -2.75
N GLY A 15 -2.63 -25.80 -2.33
CA GLY A 15 -1.76 -26.63 -1.48
C GLY A 15 -0.43 -26.99 -2.14
N GLU A 16 -0.40 -27.23 -3.46
CA GLU A 16 0.83 -27.58 -4.16
C GLU A 16 1.80 -26.39 -4.19
N LYS A 17 1.30 -25.20 -4.51
CA LYS A 17 2.13 -23.98 -4.47
C LYS A 17 2.56 -23.61 -3.05
N LEU A 18 1.69 -23.86 -2.07
CA LEU A 18 2.00 -23.63 -0.67
C LEU A 18 3.15 -24.54 -0.20
N ASP A 19 3.09 -25.84 -0.50
CA ASP A 19 4.17 -26.78 -0.16
C ASP A 19 5.49 -26.41 -0.82
N HIS A 20 5.47 -26.04 -2.11
CA HIS A 20 6.66 -25.56 -2.81
C HIS A 20 7.23 -24.29 -2.18
N LEU A 21 6.39 -23.32 -1.81
CA LEU A 21 6.83 -22.12 -1.11
C LEU A 21 7.52 -22.47 0.21
N ILE A 22 6.92 -23.37 1.00
CA ILE A 22 7.49 -23.81 2.28
C ILE A 22 8.86 -24.45 2.05
N GLN A 23 8.97 -25.37 1.09
CA GLN A 23 10.24 -26.03 0.77
C GLN A 23 11.32 -25.00 0.38
N LEU A 24 11.00 -24.03 -0.49
CA LEU A 24 11.96 -23.02 -0.92
C LEU A 24 12.42 -22.10 0.24
N LEU A 25 11.51 -21.78 1.17
CA LEU A 25 11.85 -21.02 2.38
C LEU A 25 12.77 -21.82 3.31
N GLU A 26 12.47 -23.10 3.54
CA GLU A 26 13.27 -23.99 4.38
C GLU A 26 14.67 -24.24 3.79
N GLU A 27 14.77 -24.49 2.49
CA GLU A 27 16.05 -24.59 1.76
C GLU A 27 16.89 -23.30 1.86
N SER A 28 16.21 -22.17 2.08
CA SER A 28 16.84 -20.86 2.30
C SER A 28 17.25 -20.61 3.76
N GLY A 29 17.09 -21.60 4.65
CA GLY A 29 17.43 -21.50 6.07
C GLY A 29 16.42 -20.70 6.90
N ILE A 30 15.18 -20.59 6.43
CA ILE A 30 14.06 -19.95 7.14
C ILE A 30 13.24 -21.06 7.80
N HIS A 31 12.92 -20.90 9.09
CA HIS A 31 12.04 -21.84 9.79
C HIS A 31 10.60 -21.46 9.50
N VAL A 32 9.83 -22.36 8.90
CA VAL A 32 8.42 -22.12 8.58
C VAL A 32 7.53 -22.81 9.61
N VAL A 33 6.50 -22.10 10.05
CA VAL A 33 5.46 -22.60 10.96
C VAL A 33 4.11 -22.51 10.25
N ILE A 34 3.35 -23.60 10.27
CA ILE A 34 2.02 -23.72 9.65
C ILE A 34 1.16 -24.73 10.42
N ASP A 35 -0.12 -24.42 10.57
CA ASP A 35 -1.08 -25.24 11.31
C ASP A 35 -1.15 -26.71 10.82
N GLU A 36 -1.08 -26.95 9.52
CA GLU A 36 -1.11 -28.29 8.91
C GLU A 36 0.05 -29.20 9.32
N ARG A 37 1.20 -28.65 9.71
CA ARG A 37 2.42 -29.42 10.05
C ARG A 37 2.72 -29.43 11.53
N ASP A 38 2.36 -28.37 12.24
CA ASP A 38 2.80 -28.12 13.61
C ASP A 38 1.71 -28.38 14.66
N LEU A 39 0.47 -28.69 14.26
CA LEU A 39 -0.61 -29.08 15.18
C LEU A 39 -0.84 -30.59 15.20
N GLU A 40 -1.07 -31.11 16.40
CA GLU A 40 -1.53 -32.47 16.64
C GLU A 40 -3.02 -32.51 16.99
N ILE A 41 -3.63 -33.69 16.86
CA ILE A 41 -5.04 -33.90 17.24
C ILE A 41 -5.20 -33.63 18.74
N GLY A 42 -5.97 -32.61 19.07
CA GLY A 42 -6.23 -32.19 20.46
C GLY A 42 -5.60 -30.85 20.83
N ASP A 43 -4.76 -30.29 19.97
CA ASP A 43 -4.20 -28.96 20.17
C ASP A 43 -5.25 -27.85 20.01
N ASP A 44 -5.02 -26.74 20.72
CA ASP A 44 -5.84 -25.53 20.64
C ASP A 44 -5.39 -24.68 19.45
N LEU A 45 -6.10 -24.84 18.33
CA LEU A 45 -5.85 -24.08 17.09
C LEU A 45 -5.87 -22.55 17.34
N PRO A 46 -6.91 -21.94 17.96
CA PRO A 46 -6.88 -20.53 18.31
C PRO A 46 -5.62 -20.08 19.06
N LEU A 47 -5.22 -20.81 20.10
CA LEU A 47 -4.03 -20.50 20.89
C LEU A 47 -2.75 -20.58 20.05
N PHE A 48 -2.65 -21.58 19.18
CA PHE A 48 -1.53 -21.72 18.25
C PHE A 48 -1.43 -20.54 17.29
N MET A 49 -2.55 -20.10 16.72
CA MET A 49 -2.60 -18.94 15.81
C MET A 49 -2.16 -17.67 16.55
N GLU A 50 -2.77 -17.38 17.71
CA GLU A 50 -2.43 -16.20 18.51
C GLU A 50 -0.95 -16.15 18.89
N ARG A 51 -0.39 -17.27 19.34
CA ARG A 51 1.01 -17.38 19.71
C ARG A 51 1.92 -17.06 18.52
N ASN A 52 1.69 -17.70 17.38
CA ASN A 52 2.56 -17.52 16.20
C ASN A 52 2.43 -16.12 15.58
N LEU A 53 1.26 -15.48 15.65
CA LEU A 53 1.10 -14.08 15.25
C LEU A 53 1.99 -13.13 16.06
N VAL A 54 2.30 -13.46 17.31
CA VAL A 54 3.16 -12.65 18.19
C VAL A 54 4.62 -13.07 18.10
N GLU A 55 4.92 -14.36 18.17
CA GLU A 55 6.28 -14.88 18.36
C GLU A 55 7.11 -14.98 17.07
N SER A 56 6.49 -15.18 15.90
CA SER A 56 7.24 -15.28 14.64
C SER A 56 7.87 -13.94 14.23
N ASP A 57 9.01 -13.98 13.54
CA ASP A 57 9.68 -12.77 13.04
C ASP A 57 8.86 -12.11 11.93
N TYR A 58 8.26 -12.93 11.06
CA TYR A 58 7.41 -12.50 9.95
C TYR A 58 6.19 -13.40 9.83
N ILE A 59 5.12 -12.84 9.27
CA ILE A 59 3.86 -13.52 8.99
C ILE A 59 3.61 -13.40 7.49
N ILE A 60 3.64 -14.51 6.77
CA ILE A 60 3.16 -14.56 5.39
C ILE A 60 1.64 -14.68 5.43
N VAL A 61 0.94 -13.81 4.70
CA VAL A 61 -0.52 -13.85 4.56
C VAL A 61 -0.87 -14.22 3.13
N ILE A 62 -1.43 -15.41 2.94
CA ILE A 62 -1.85 -15.89 1.61
C ILE A 62 -3.18 -15.23 1.25
N LEU A 63 -3.13 -14.39 0.21
CA LEU A 63 -4.24 -13.58 -0.26
C LEU A 63 -5.13 -14.38 -1.22
N THR A 64 -6.39 -14.49 -0.85
CA THR A 64 -7.47 -15.01 -1.68
C THR A 64 -8.72 -14.14 -1.52
N SER A 65 -9.68 -14.27 -2.44
CA SER A 65 -10.95 -13.52 -2.37
C SER A 65 -11.72 -13.82 -1.08
N GLY A 66 -11.77 -15.09 -0.66
CA GLY A 66 -12.44 -15.49 0.58
C GLY A 66 -11.68 -15.08 1.84
N TYR A 67 -10.33 -15.08 1.81
CA TYR A 67 -9.53 -14.56 2.91
C TYR A 67 -9.86 -13.08 3.15
N LYS A 68 -9.83 -12.25 2.09
CA LYS A 68 -10.22 -10.84 2.17
C LYS A 68 -11.60 -10.68 2.77
N LYS A 69 -12.60 -11.38 2.23
CA LYS A 69 -13.98 -11.25 2.69
C LYS A 69 -14.10 -11.55 4.19
N ARG A 70 -13.50 -12.65 4.66
CA ARG A 70 -13.56 -13.02 6.09
C ARG A 70 -12.79 -12.05 6.98
N ALA A 71 -11.64 -11.56 6.52
CA ALA A 71 -10.85 -10.57 7.24
C ALA A 71 -11.59 -9.23 7.38
N ASP A 72 -12.13 -8.70 6.28
CA ASP A 72 -12.81 -7.40 6.25
C ASP A 72 -14.16 -7.45 6.98
N ASP A 73 -14.95 -8.52 6.80
CA ASP A 73 -16.24 -8.70 7.48
C ASP A 73 -16.08 -9.20 8.93
N ARG A 74 -14.86 -9.50 9.37
CA ARG A 74 -14.52 -10.06 10.69
C ARG A 74 -15.29 -11.35 11.00
N GLN A 75 -15.30 -12.28 10.05
CA GLN A 75 -16.02 -13.54 10.16
C GLN A 75 -15.09 -14.73 10.48
N GLY A 76 -15.49 -15.53 11.47
CA GLY A 76 -14.78 -16.76 11.85
C GLY A 76 -13.36 -16.51 12.38
N GLY A 77 -12.53 -17.58 12.38
CA GLY A 77 -11.14 -17.52 12.84
C GLY A 77 -10.28 -16.51 12.07
N VAL A 78 -10.39 -16.49 10.74
CA VAL A 78 -9.68 -15.53 9.86
C VAL A 78 -10.02 -14.08 10.22
N GLY A 79 -11.28 -13.78 10.52
CA GLY A 79 -11.68 -12.43 10.93
C GLY A 79 -11.08 -12.00 12.27
N TYR A 80 -10.96 -12.94 13.21
CA TYR A 80 -10.33 -12.71 14.50
C TYR A 80 -8.82 -12.49 14.37
N GLU A 81 -8.12 -13.35 13.64
CA GLU A 81 -6.68 -13.19 13.34
C GLU A 81 -6.39 -11.87 12.63
N ALA A 82 -7.15 -11.55 11.58
CA ALA A 82 -7.04 -10.28 10.85
C ALA A 82 -7.21 -9.06 11.77
N SER A 83 -8.07 -9.16 12.79
CA SER A 83 -8.23 -8.09 13.78
C SER A 83 -6.99 -7.89 14.65
N ILE A 84 -6.31 -8.98 15.03
CA ILE A 84 -5.04 -8.94 15.79
C ILE A 84 -3.92 -8.36 14.91
N MET A 85 -3.83 -8.80 13.65
CA MET A 85 -2.84 -8.26 12.70
C MET A 85 -3.07 -6.76 12.45
N ALA A 86 -4.31 -6.35 12.20
CA ALA A 86 -4.67 -4.95 11.98
C ALA A 86 -4.38 -4.08 13.20
N ALA A 87 -4.66 -4.56 14.42
CA ALA A 87 -4.32 -3.86 15.65
C ALA A 87 -2.81 -3.68 15.81
N SER A 88 -2.02 -4.72 15.51
CA SER A 88 -0.55 -4.70 15.57
C SER A 88 0.04 -3.71 14.57
N LEU A 89 -0.54 -3.62 13.37
CA LEU A 89 -0.15 -2.63 12.35
C LEU A 89 -0.51 -1.21 12.77
N SER A 90 -1.69 -1.00 13.35
CA SER A 90 -2.17 0.31 13.78
C SER A 90 -1.30 0.93 14.89
N LYS A 91 -0.65 0.10 15.70
CA LYS A 91 0.27 0.53 16.76
C LYS A 91 1.71 0.79 16.28
N ASN A 92 1.99 0.62 14.98
CA ASN A 92 3.35 0.66 14.40
C ASN A 92 4.36 -0.32 15.05
N GLU A 93 3.90 -1.30 15.83
CA GLU A 93 4.77 -2.27 16.52
C GLU A 93 5.39 -3.30 15.55
N ALA A 94 4.78 -3.48 14.36
CA ALA A 94 5.08 -4.60 13.48
C ALA A 94 4.93 -4.27 11.97
N VAL A 95 5.28 -3.05 11.55
CA VAL A 95 5.01 -2.53 10.18
C VAL A 95 5.53 -3.44 9.06
N LYS A 96 6.67 -4.11 9.25
CA LYS A 96 7.30 -5.00 8.26
C LYS A 96 7.07 -6.49 8.53
N LYS A 97 6.31 -6.83 9.57
CA LYS A 97 6.09 -8.20 10.01
C LYS A 97 5.16 -8.97 9.06
N PHE A 98 4.11 -8.32 8.57
CA PHE A 98 3.09 -8.95 7.73
C PHE A 98 3.46 -8.82 6.25
N LEU A 99 3.59 -9.96 5.57
CA LEU A 99 4.06 -10.12 4.19
C LEU A 99 2.91 -10.69 3.35
N PRO A 100 2.17 -9.86 2.59
CA PRO A 100 1.13 -10.35 1.71
C PRO A 100 1.74 -11.15 0.54
N VAL A 101 1.19 -12.33 0.27
CA VAL A 101 1.62 -13.22 -0.81
C VAL A 101 0.38 -13.74 -1.55
N THR A 102 0.43 -13.89 -2.87
CA THR A 102 -0.66 -14.52 -3.61
C THR A 102 -0.15 -15.55 -4.61
N PHE A 103 -0.95 -16.60 -4.80
CA PHE A 103 -0.74 -17.65 -5.81
C PHE A 103 -1.66 -17.47 -7.03
N GLU A 104 -2.57 -16.51 -6.96
CA GLU A 104 -3.42 -16.06 -8.07
C GLU A 104 -2.89 -14.74 -8.62
N ALA A 105 -3.24 -14.40 -9.86
CA ALA A 105 -2.87 -13.11 -10.44
C ALA A 105 -3.26 -11.97 -9.49
N TYR A 106 -2.28 -11.12 -9.14
CA TYR A 106 -2.48 -10.07 -8.17
C TYR A 106 -3.62 -9.13 -8.58
N ARG A 107 -4.51 -8.87 -7.62
CA ARG A 107 -5.72 -8.06 -7.76
C ARG A 107 -5.97 -7.32 -6.45
N ASP A 108 -6.32 -6.05 -6.49
CA ASP A 108 -6.61 -5.31 -5.25
C ASP A 108 -7.84 -5.90 -4.52
N GLU A 109 -8.71 -6.60 -5.26
CA GLU A 109 -9.90 -7.27 -4.73
C GLU A 109 -9.60 -8.51 -3.89
N ILE A 110 -8.35 -8.99 -3.81
CA ILE A 110 -7.98 -10.10 -2.90
C ILE A 110 -7.21 -9.62 -1.67
N VAL A 111 -6.95 -8.31 -1.55
CA VAL A 111 -6.17 -7.74 -0.45
C VAL A 111 -7.09 -7.24 0.67
N PRO A 112 -6.98 -7.73 1.90
CA PRO A 112 -7.68 -7.18 3.07
C PRO A 112 -7.36 -5.68 3.26
N VAL A 113 -8.33 -4.92 3.77
CA VAL A 113 -8.17 -3.46 3.96
C VAL A 113 -6.94 -3.13 4.81
N PHE A 114 -6.65 -3.93 5.84
CA PHE A 114 -5.51 -3.71 6.74
C PHE A 114 -4.14 -3.96 6.08
N LEU A 115 -4.09 -4.65 4.94
CA LEU A 115 -2.87 -4.89 4.15
C LEU A 115 -2.81 -4.04 2.88
N ALA A 116 -3.79 -3.18 2.60
CA ALA A 116 -3.88 -2.44 1.35
C ALA A 116 -2.67 -1.51 1.08
N SER A 117 -1.95 -1.08 2.12
CA SER A 117 -0.73 -0.28 2.00
C SER A 117 0.56 -1.09 1.85
N LYS A 118 0.47 -2.43 1.93
CA LYS A 118 1.63 -3.32 1.91
C LYS A 118 1.88 -3.83 0.50
N LEU A 119 3.15 -3.88 0.13
CA LEU A 119 3.56 -4.51 -1.12
C LEU A 119 3.39 -6.03 -1.01
N ALA A 120 2.57 -6.59 -1.91
CA ALA A 120 2.42 -8.03 -2.02
C ALA A 120 3.52 -8.66 -2.88
N SER A 121 3.86 -9.91 -2.58
CA SER A 121 4.64 -10.77 -3.45
C SER A 121 3.70 -11.61 -4.32
N ASP A 122 3.70 -11.34 -5.62
CA ASP A 122 2.97 -12.14 -6.60
C ASP A 122 3.79 -13.39 -6.97
N LEU A 123 3.28 -14.57 -6.59
CA LEU A 123 3.82 -15.90 -6.89
C LEU A 123 2.83 -16.71 -7.73
N SER A 124 2.07 -16.04 -8.60
CA SER A 124 1.04 -16.67 -9.44
C SER A 124 1.60 -17.41 -10.64
N ASP A 125 2.76 -17.00 -11.15
CA ASP A 125 3.47 -17.70 -12.23
C ASP A 125 4.02 -19.07 -11.78
N ASP A 126 4.32 -19.93 -12.75
CA ASP A 126 4.97 -21.22 -12.48
C ASP A 126 6.35 -21.05 -11.84
N VAL A 127 6.73 -22.00 -10.98
CA VAL A 127 7.96 -21.99 -10.17
C VAL A 127 9.24 -21.85 -11.03
N GLU A 128 9.22 -22.40 -12.24
CA GLU A 128 10.34 -22.35 -13.19
C GLU A 128 10.52 -20.98 -13.87
N THR A 129 9.53 -20.10 -13.79
CA THR A 129 9.56 -18.81 -14.49
C THR A 129 10.51 -17.82 -13.81
N LYS A 130 11.08 -16.92 -14.62
CA LYS A 130 11.91 -15.82 -14.10
C LYS A 130 11.10 -14.84 -13.25
N LEU A 131 9.80 -14.72 -13.46
CA LEU A 131 8.92 -13.84 -12.69
C LEU A 131 8.74 -14.39 -11.27
N PHE A 132 8.36 -15.66 -11.15
CA PHE A 132 8.28 -16.35 -9.86
C PHE A 132 9.60 -16.25 -9.09
N GLN A 133 10.73 -16.61 -9.73
CA GLN A 133 12.05 -16.57 -9.08
C GLN A 133 12.41 -15.17 -8.57
N ARG A 134 12.08 -14.11 -9.32
CA ARG A 134 12.31 -12.72 -8.90
C ARG A 134 11.44 -12.32 -7.71
N SER A 135 10.16 -12.66 -7.73
CA SER A 135 9.24 -12.39 -6.64
C SER A 135 9.65 -13.14 -5.36
N PHE A 136 9.94 -14.43 -5.50
CA PHE A 136 10.42 -15.27 -4.39
C PHE A 136 11.75 -14.76 -3.82
N GLU A 137 12.72 -14.41 -4.66
CA GLU A 137 14.00 -13.86 -4.21
C GLU A 137 13.80 -12.57 -3.40
N LYS A 138 12.88 -11.71 -3.83
CA LYS A 138 12.53 -10.48 -3.10
C LYS A 138 11.90 -10.78 -1.75
N LEU A 139 10.98 -11.74 -1.69
CA LEU A 139 10.36 -12.21 -0.44
C LEU A 139 11.41 -12.78 0.52
N LYS A 140 12.23 -13.72 0.04
CA LYS A 140 13.33 -14.35 0.79
C LYS A 140 14.29 -13.31 1.36
N ARG A 141 14.76 -12.37 0.54
CA ARG A 141 15.66 -11.30 0.98
C ARG A 141 15.03 -10.41 2.04
N THR A 142 13.73 -10.15 1.94
CA THR A 142 12.99 -9.39 2.95
C THR A 142 13.03 -10.11 4.30
N ILE A 143 12.70 -11.40 4.31
CA ILE A 143 12.70 -12.23 5.53
C ILE A 143 14.11 -12.29 6.15
N LEU A 144 15.14 -12.46 5.32
CA LEU A 144 16.53 -12.53 5.79
C LEU A 144 17.14 -11.16 6.14
N GLY A 145 16.42 -10.04 5.93
CA GLY A 145 16.93 -8.69 6.19
C GLY A 145 18.02 -8.22 5.21
N LEU A 146 18.14 -8.88 4.06
CA LEU A 146 19.16 -8.61 3.04
C LEU A 146 18.69 -7.49 2.10
N SER A 147 18.73 -6.25 2.59
CA SER A 147 18.38 -5.05 1.79
C SER A 147 19.17 -4.99 0.47
N THR A 148 18.51 -4.53 -0.60
CA THR A 148 19.14 -4.17 -1.89
C THR A 148 20.05 -2.94 -1.80
N THR A 149 20.12 -2.28 -0.64
CA THR A 149 21.08 -1.22 -0.35
C THR A 149 22.43 -1.78 0.11
N ASN A 150 23.05 -2.58 -0.74
CA ASN A 150 24.51 -2.66 -0.80
C ASN A 150 24.92 -2.23 -2.21
N ARG A 151 24.73 -0.93 -2.51
CA ARG A 151 25.67 -0.26 -3.42
C ARG A 151 27.01 -0.37 -2.71
N SER A 152 27.86 -1.25 -3.21
CA SER A 152 29.26 -1.34 -2.85
C SER A 152 29.81 0.06 -2.59
N SER A 153 30.47 0.24 -1.46
CA SER A 153 31.36 1.36 -1.22
C SER A 153 32.28 1.57 -2.42
N ARG A 154 31.94 2.51 -3.30
CA ARG A 154 32.85 3.13 -4.26
C ARG A 154 32.69 4.63 -4.11
N ASN A 155 33.61 5.16 -3.31
CA ASN A 155 34.21 6.49 -3.31
C ASN A 155 33.26 7.68 -3.52
N SER A 156 33.02 8.36 -2.40
CA SER A 156 33.04 9.81 -2.24
C SER A 156 32.95 10.66 -3.52
N SER A 157 31.80 11.27 -3.75
CA SER A 157 31.72 12.68 -4.18
C SER A 157 30.41 13.26 -3.64
N SER A 158 30.54 14.14 -2.65
CA SER A 158 29.63 15.20 -2.23
C SER A 158 28.35 15.40 -3.09
N SER A 159 27.19 15.12 -2.51
CA SER A 159 25.92 15.79 -2.87
C SER A 159 25.15 16.13 -1.60
N LYS A 160 25.11 17.42 -1.28
CA LYS A 160 24.43 18.01 -0.13
C LYS A 160 22.93 17.69 -0.14
N VAL A 161 22.44 17.06 0.93
CA VAL A 161 21.01 17.02 1.26
C VAL A 161 20.65 18.38 1.85
N VAL A 162 19.84 19.16 1.13
CA VAL A 162 19.25 20.39 1.66
C VAL A 162 18.01 20.00 2.44
N LYS A 163 18.08 20.10 3.77
CA LYS A 163 16.88 20.15 4.62
C LYS A 163 16.28 21.55 4.48
N VAL A 164 15.02 21.62 4.07
CA VAL A 164 14.22 22.83 4.23
C VAL A 164 13.29 22.57 5.41
N ALA A 165 13.65 23.14 6.56
CA ALA A 165 12.71 23.40 7.64
C ALA A 165 12.30 24.87 7.49
N ASP A 166 11.00 25.14 7.66
CA ASP A 166 10.56 26.46 8.10
C ASP A 166 9.60 26.26 9.29
N GLU A 167 9.94 26.93 10.37
CA GLU A 167 9.25 26.93 11.66
C GLU A 167 8.25 28.09 11.69
N SER A 168 6.99 27.82 11.39
CA SER A 168 5.87 28.58 11.95
C SER A 168 4.55 27.90 11.62
N ASP A 169 4.06 27.09 12.55
CA ASP A 169 2.64 27.05 12.97
C ASP A 169 2.44 25.90 13.97
N VAL A 170 2.72 26.19 15.24
CA VAL A 170 2.29 25.37 16.37
C VAL A 170 0.94 25.89 16.83
N VAL A 171 -0.16 25.26 16.39
CA VAL A 171 -1.41 25.20 17.15
C VAL A 171 -2.04 23.81 16.98
N MET A 172 -2.34 23.18 18.12
CA MET A 172 -2.85 21.83 18.32
C MET A 172 -4.06 21.46 17.45
N THR A 173 -4.06 20.25 16.89
CA THR A 173 -5.06 19.21 17.16
C THR A 173 -4.59 17.87 16.59
N SER A 174 -4.57 16.85 17.44
CA SER A 174 -4.18 15.47 17.15
C SER A 174 -5.07 14.83 16.09
N VAL A 175 -4.51 14.61 14.91
CA VAL A 175 -4.95 13.57 13.97
C VAL A 175 -3.67 12.94 13.48
N ASP A 176 -3.45 11.70 13.86
CA ASP A 176 -2.27 10.91 13.53
C ASP A 176 -1.89 11.10 12.05
N ASP A 177 -0.63 11.46 11.83
CA ASP A 177 -0.04 11.57 10.51
C ASP A 177 0.06 10.18 9.90
N ASP A 178 -1.03 9.78 9.24
CA ASP A 178 -1.14 8.58 8.46
C ASP A 178 -0.25 8.74 7.21
N GLU A 179 0.97 8.19 7.25
CA GLU A 179 1.99 8.27 6.18
C GLU A 179 1.47 7.79 4.80
N ASN A 180 0.30 7.13 4.77
CA ASN A 180 -0.37 6.64 3.58
C ASN A 180 -1.29 7.67 2.88
N MET A 181 -1.44 8.89 3.43
CA MET A 181 -2.22 9.97 2.82
C MET A 181 -1.39 10.95 1.99
N GLN A 182 -0.06 10.89 2.11
CA GLN A 182 0.84 11.85 1.47
C GLN A 182 1.44 11.27 0.20
N ILE A 183 0.87 11.66 -0.94
CA ILE A 183 1.42 11.31 -2.25
C ILE A 183 2.66 12.15 -2.51
N MET A 184 3.75 11.50 -2.88
CA MET A 184 5.07 12.10 -3.11
C MET A 184 5.63 11.64 -4.45
N LEU A 185 6.36 12.53 -5.13
CA LEU A 185 7.17 12.17 -6.29
C LEU A 185 8.42 11.42 -5.84
N THR A 186 8.65 10.23 -6.38
CA THR A 186 9.77 9.34 -5.99
C THR A 186 10.90 9.33 -7.01
N SER A 187 10.60 9.22 -8.31
CA SER A 187 11.60 9.26 -9.38
C SER A 187 11.07 9.93 -10.66
N ILE A 188 12.01 10.49 -11.43
CA ILE A 188 11.85 10.80 -12.85
C ILE A 188 12.75 9.80 -13.56
N ASP A 189 12.19 8.70 -14.06
CA ASP A 189 13.00 7.70 -14.76
C ASP A 189 13.28 8.19 -16.18
N SER A 190 14.52 8.64 -16.40
CA SER A 190 15.02 9.07 -17.71
C SER A 190 14.92 7.99 -18.79
N ASP A 191 14.83 6.73 -18.37
CA ASP A 191 14.83 5.55 -19.24
C ASP A 191 13.42 5.17 -19.73
N GLU A 192 12.35 5.75 -19.15
CA GLU A 192 10.95 5.54 -19.57
C GLU A 192 10.37 6.68 -20.42
N VAL A 193 11.16 7.72 -20.68
CA VAL A 193 10.79 8.83 -21.56
C VAL A 193 10.73 8.29 -23.00
N THR A 194 9.53 8.15 -23.56
CA THR A 194 9.36 7.59 -24.91
C THR A 194 10.09 8.44 -25.96
N GLN A 195 10.75 7.79 -26.92
CA GLN A 195 11.41 8.51 -28.00
C GLN A 195 10.34 9.21 -28.87
N PRO A 196 10.49 10.52 -29.13
CA PRO A 196 9.56 11.26 -29.95
C PRO A 196 9.61 10.74 -31.39
N ARG A 197 8.47 10.80 -32.10
CA ARG A 197 8.33 10.26 -33.46
C ARG A 197 9.27 10.91 -34.48
N ASN A 198 9.70 12.15 -34.24
CA ASN A 198 10.68 12.92 -35.03
C ASN A 198 10.48 12.81 -36.55
N ASP A 199 9.22 12.69 -36.99
CA ASP A 199 8.82 12.45 -38.39
C ASP A 199 8.45 13.74 -39.12
N GLY A 200 8.64 14.90 -38.48
CA GLY A 200 8.38 16.22 -39.05
C GLY A 200 6.91 16.64 -39.03
N THR A 201 6.00 15.79 -38.53
CA THR A 201 4.60 16.17 -38.31
C THR A 201 4.45 17.07 -37.06
N PRO A 202 3.44 17.95 -37.00
CA PRO A 202 3.19 18.76 -35.80
C PRO A 202 3.03 17.89 -34.56
N GLY A 203 3.82 18.14 -33.51
CA GLY A 203 3.82 17.34 -32.27
C GLY A 203 4.75 16.13 -32.26
N SER A 204 5.45 15.84 -33.37
CA SER A 204 6.36 14.70 -33.48
C SER A 204 7.59 14.76 -32.56
N ALA A 205 7.90 15.92 -31.98
CA ALA A 205 8.98 16.16 -31.02
C ALA A 205 8.54 16.10 -29.54
N LEU A 206 7.26 15.80 -29.27
CA LEU A 206 6.72 15.80 -27.92
C LEU A 206 6.90 14.44 -27.25
N TYR A 207 7.30 14.47 -25.98
CA TYR A 207 7.57 13.30 -25.16
C TYR A 207 6.35 12.95 -24.30
N VAL A 208 6.24 11.66 -23.97
CA VAL A 208 5.41 11.19 -22.85
C VAL A 208 6.34 11.03 -21.65
N VAL A 209 6.09 11.82 -20.60
CA VAL A 209 6.97 11.86 -19.43
C VAL A 209 6.24 11.28 -18.22
N PRO A 210 6.59 10.04 -17.80
CA PRO A 210 6.04 9.44 -16.59
C PRO A 210 6.78 9.92 -15.33
N PHE A 211 6.03 10.23 -14.29
CA PHE A 211 6.51 10.57 -12.96
C PHE A 211 6.02 9.53 -11.97
N HIS A 212 6.94 8.90 -11.25
CA HIS A 212 6.59 7.88 -10.27
C HIS A 212 6.13 8.50 -8.95
N LEU A 213 5.07 7.90 -8.40
CA LEU A 213 4.55 8.20 -7.08
C LEU A 213 4.98 7.12 -6.08
N ASN A 214 5.04 7.49 -4.81
CA ASN A 214 5.30 6.55 -3.70
C ASN A 214 4.20 5.49 -3.53
N HIS A 215 2.99 5.73 -4.03
CA HIS A 215 1.88 4.78 -4.09
C HIS A 215 0.86 5.18 -5.16
N SER A 216 -0.02 4.25 -5.53
CA SER A 216 -1.10 4.49 -6.50
C SER A 216 -2.23 5.33 -5.86
N PRO A 217 -2.51 6.56 -6.34
CA PRO A 217 -3.63 7.34 -5.85
C PRO A 217 -4.96 6.66 -6.13
N ASN A 218 -5.89 6.73 -5.19
CA ASN A 218 -7.28 6.35 -5.45
C ASN A 218 -8.00 7.36 -6.35
N ARG A 219 -9.19 6.98 -6.84
CA ARG A 219 -9.99 7.79 -7.77
C ARG A 219 -10.30 9.19 -7.27
N VAL A 220 -10.56 9.37 -5.98
CA VAL A 220 -10.89 10.69 -5.40
C VAL A 220 -9.68 11.60 -5.45
N TRP A 221 -8.51 11.10 -5.03
CA TRP A 221 -7.27 11.86 -5.12
C TRP A 221 -6.92 12.20 -6.57
N GLN A 222 -7.06 11.24 -7.50
CA GLN A 222 -6.83 11.46 -8.94
C GLN A 222 -7.71 12.60 -9.49
N GLN A 223 -8.98 12.65 -9.10
CA GLN A 223 -9.90 13.71 -9.54
C GLN A 223 -9.47 15.09 -9.02
N ILE A 224 -9.12 15.18 -7.74
CA ILE A 224 -8.62 16.43 -7.14
C ILE A 224 -7.31 16.85 -7.82
N PHE A 225 -6.41 15.90 -8.06
CA PHE A 225 -5.14 16.16 -8.74
C PHE A 225 -5.36 16.71 -10.15
N LEU A 226 -6.18 16.07 -10.98
CA LEU A 226 -6.43 16.52 -12.35
C LEU A 226 -7.10 17.89 -12.38
N GLN A 227 -7.97 18.19 -11.40
CA GLN A 227 -8.56 19.52 -11.25
C GLN A 227 -7.51 20.56 -10.86
N ASN A 228 -6.66 20.26 -9.88
CA ASN A 228 -5.57 21.13 -9.47
C ASN A 228 -4.51 21.27 -10.56
N TRP A 229 -4.28 20.26 -11.40
CA TRP A 229 -3.40 20.40 -12.57
C TRP A 229 -4.01 21.35 -13.59
N ARG A 230 -5.31 21.23 -13.89
CA ARG A 230 -6.01 22.16 -14.81
C ARG A 230 -6.00 23.60 -14.31
N PHE A 231 -6.05 23.78 -12.99
CA PHE A 231 -6.08 25.07 -12.33
C PHE A 231 -5.03 25.11 -11.21
N PRO A 232 -3.74 25.21 -11.56
CA PRO A 232 -2.66 25.09 -10.60
C PRO A 232 -2.67 26.25 -9.60
N PRO A 233 -2.15 26.04 -8.37
CA PRO A 233 -1.99 27.11 -7.38
C PRO A 233 -1.18 28.30 -7.92
N ARG A 234 -0.30 28.03 -8.90
CA ARG A 234 0.47 29.04 -9.62
C ARG A 234 0.58 28.66 -11.10
N PHE A 235 0.13 29.55 -11.98
CA PHE A 235 0.27 29.37 -13.42
C PHE A 235 1.68 29.70 -13.91
N THR A 236 2.16 28.93 -14.87
CA THR A 236 3.35 29.23 -15.67
C THR A 236 2.95 29.63 -17.09
N THR A 237 3.81 30.36 -17.79
CA THR A 237 3.55 30.78 -19.18
C THR A 237 3.41 29.61 -20.16
N MET A 238 4.04 28.46 -19.87
CA MET A 238 3.95 27.22 -20.66
C MET A 238 2.93 26.21 -20.09
N HIS A 239 2.06 26.61 -19.17
CA HIS A 239 1.12 25.68 -18.54
C HIS A 239 0.06 25.17 -19.51
N ARG A 240 -0.16 23.85 -19.52
CA ARG A 240 -1.21 23.17 -20.29
C ARG A 240 -1.99 22.26 -19.35
N GLY A 241 -3.29 22.51 -19.21
CA GLY A 241 -4.11 21.82 -18.22
C GLY A 241 -4.60 20.43 -18.65
N ASP A 242 -4.44 20.08 -19.93
CA ASP A 242 -4.97 18.87 -20.56
C ASP A 242 -3.93 17.78 -20.83
N ILE A 243 -2.65 18.07 -20.61
CA ILE A 243 -1.54 17.13 -20.87
C ILE A 243 -1.32 16.11 -19.74
N ALA A 244 -1.94 16.29 -18.56
CA ALA A 244 -1.72 15.40 -17.42
C ALA A 244 -2.78 14.30 -17.34
N SER A 245 -2.33 13.09 -17.08
CA SER A 245 -3.16 11.94 -16.71
C SER A 245 -2.53 11.17 -15.55
N VAL A 246 -3.32 10.32 -14.88
CA VAL A 246 -2.83 9.47 -13.80
C VAL A 246 -3.17 8.02 -14.15
N SER A 247 -2.18 7.13 -14.07
CA SER A 247 -2.33 5.71 -14.39
C SER A 247 -1.48 4.87 -13.43
N GLY A 248 -2.14 4.02 -12.64
CA GLY A 248 -1.49 3.31 -11.53
C GLY A 248 -0.78 4.29 -10.59
N ASN A 249 0.48 4.01 -10.26
CA ASN A 249 1.34 4.88 -9.46
C ASN A 249 2.12 5.92 -10.27
N ARG A 250 1.67 6.29 -11.48
CA ARG A 250 2.35 7.25 -12.34
C ARG A 250 1.45 8.43 -12.70
N ILE A 251 2.03 9.63 -12.68
CA ILE A 251 1.48 10.79 -13.37
C ILE A 251 2.16 10.87 -14.73
N ILE A 252 1.38 10.98 -15.79
CA ILE A 252 1.89 11.01 -17.17
C ILE A 252 1.60 12.39 -17.72
N LEU A 253 2.65 13.09 -18.16
CA LEU A 253 2.52 14.30 -18.97
C LEU A 253 2.72 13.93 -20.43
N ASP A 254 1.66 13.97 -21.22
CA ASP A 254 1.65 13.66 -22.66
C ASP A 254 1.59 14.95 -23.47
N GLY A 255 2.59 15.14 -24.34
CA GLY A 255 2.64 16.32 -25.21
C GLY A 255 3.57 17.42 -24.72
N THR A 256 4.63 17.11 -23.97
CA THR A 256 5.60 18.10 -23.46
C THR A 256 7.03 17.81 -23.89
N THR A 257 7.87 18.85 -23.93
CA THR A 257 9.33 18.68 -24.07
C THR A 257 10.00 18.43 -22.72
N VAL A 258 11.20 17.85 -22.73
CA VAL A 258 12.00 17.61 -21.52
C VAL A 258 12.43 18.93 -20.88
N GLU A 259 12.70 19.95 -21.71
CA GLU A 259 13.03 21.30 -21.27
C GLU A 259 11.85 21.96 -20.55
N GLU A 260 10.63 21.88 -21.11
CA GLU A 260 9.41 22.37 -20.45
C GLU A 260 9.17 21.67 -19.11
N VAL A 261 9.46 20.36 -19.04
CA VAL A 261 9.38 19.59 -17.80
C VAL A 261 10.33 20.15 -16.75
N ARG A 262 11.60 20.31 -17.10
CA ARG A 262 12.64 20.80 -16.19
C ARG A 262 12.37 22.24 -15.75
N ASP A 263 12.00 23.11 -16.68
CA ASP A 263 11.99 24.56 -16.46
C ASP A 263 10.63 25.07 -15.90
N TYR A 264 9.53 24.34 -16.12
CA TYR A 264 8.18 24.78 -15.72
C TYR A 264 7.32 23.69 -15.06
N HIS A 265 7.14 22.54 -15.71
CA HIS A 265 6.11 21.58 -15.28
C HIS A 265 6.48 20.87 -13.98
N LEU A 266 7.76 20.60 -13.70
CA LEU A 266 8.17 19.93 -12.47
C LEU A 266 7.81 20.71 -11.21
N GLU A 267 8.06 22.03 -11.20
CA GLU A 267 7.68 22.89 -10.07
C GLU A 267 6.17 23.01 -9.94
N THR A 268 5.47 23.15 -11.07
CA THR A 268 3.99 23.15 -11.09
C THR A 268 3.43 21.85 -10.51
N LEU A 269 4.01 20.71 -10.89
CA LEU A 269 3.60 19.38 -10.45
C LEU A 269 3.77 19.21 -8.93
N LYS A 270 4.90 19.66 -8.37
CA LYS A 270 5.12 19.64 -6.91
C LYS A 270 4.05 20.43 -6.17
N LEU A 271 3.75 21.66 -6.62
CA LEU A 271 2.73 22.51 -6.01
C LEU A 271 1.34 21.88 -6.08
N VAL A 272 0.98 21.31 -7.24
CA VAL A 272 -0.30 20.63 -7.45
C VAL A 272 -0.44 19.42 -6.53
N ILE A 273 0.60 18.60 -6.39
CA ILE A 273 0.59 17.43 -5.49
C ILE A 273 0.42 17.86 -4.03
N GLN A 274 1.15 18.89 -3.59
CA GLN A 274 1.05 19.41 -2.23
C GLN A 274 -0.36 19.89 -1.92
N GLU A 275 -0.96 20.70 -2.81
CA GLU A 275 -2.33 21.19 -2.63
C GLU A 275 -3.36 20.05 -2.69
N THR A 276 -3.15 19.05 -3.56
CA THR A 276 -4.00 17.86 -3.65
C THR A 276 -3.98 17.06 -2.34
N ASN A 277 -2.80 16.79 -1.78
CA ASN A 277 -2.69 16.09 -0.49
C ASN A 277 -3.41 16.85 0.63
N LYS A 278 -3.25 18.18 0.67
CA LYS A 278 -3.93 19.04 1.65
C LYS A 278 -5.45 18.95 1.53
N GLN A 279 -6.00 19.07 0.32
CA GLN A 279 -7.45 18.97 0.08
C GLN A 279 -7.97 17.57 0.40
N TYR A 280 -7.24 16.53 -0.02
CA TYR A 280 -7.60 15.15 0.25
C TYR A 280 -7.62 14.85 1.76
N LYS A 281 -6.60 15.30 2.51
CA LYS A 281 -6.56 15.18 3.98
C LYS A 281 -7.77 15.82 4.64
N LYS A 282 -8.14 17.03 4.20
CA LYS A 282 -9.34 17.72 4.71
C LYS A 282 -10.63 16.95 4.42
N LEU A 283 -10.77 16.36 3.24
CA LEU A 283 -11.96 15.60 2.85
C LEU A 283 -12.10 14.33 3.71
N VAL A 284 -11.02 13.58 3.89
CA VAL A 284 -11.02 12.34 4.70
C VAL A 284 -11.40 12.64 6.15
N ILE A 285 -10.83 13.68 6.75
CA ILE A 285 -11.17 14.09 8.13
C ILE A 285 -12.66 14.45 8.25
N GLN A 286 -13.21 15.19 7.28
CA GLN A 286 -14.62 15.58 7.28
C GLN A 286 -15.56 14.37 7.16
N GLU A 287 -15.18 13.39 6.33
CA GLU A 287 -15.94 12.15 6.14
C GLU A 287 -15.96 11.31 7.43
N GLN A 288 -14.81 11.14 8.08
CA GLN A 288 -14.70 10.43 9.36
C GLN A 288 -15.57 11.07 10.44
N GLN A 289 -15.49 12.40 10.59
CA GLN A 289 -16.32 13.15 11.54
C GLN A 289 -17.82 13.05 11.23
N ARG A 290 -18.21 12.86 9.96
CA ARG A 290 -19.62 12.63 9.60
C ARG A 290 -20.06 11.24 10.03
N GLN A 291 -19.28 10.21 9.73
CA GLN A 291 -19.59 8.83 10.08
C GLN A 291 -19.68 8.61 11.59
N GLU A 292 -18.77 9.23 12.36
CA GLU A 292 -18.80 9.17 13.82
C GLU A 292 -20.07 9.79 14.39
N ARG A 293 -20.46 10.98 13.92
CA ARG A 293 -21.71 11.63 14.33
C ARG A 293 -22.95 10.80 13.99
N GLU A 294 -22.99 10.17 12.81
CA GLU A 294 -24.08 9.29 12.42
C GLU A 294 -24.16 8.04 13.30
N ARG A 295 -23.00 7.49 13.69
CA ARG A 295 -22.91 6.34 14.59
C ARG A 295 -23.42 6.70 15.99
N GLU A 296 -22.97 7.83 16.54
CA GLU A 296 -23.45 8.32 17.84
C GLU A 296 -24.97 8.55 17.85
N LEU A 297 -25.52 9.12 16.77
CA LEU A 297 -26.96 9.32 16.62
C LEU A 297 -27.71 7.98 16.60
N ARG A 298 -27.17 6.99 15.88
CA ARG A 298 -27.74 5.64 15.79
C ARG A 298 -27.71 4.92 17.15
N ASP A 299 -26.61 5.04 17.88
CA ASP A 299 -26.46 4.44 19.21
C ASP A 299 -27.41 5.09 20.22
N LYS A 300 -27.50 6.43 20.24
CA LYS A 300 -28.49 7.16 21.05
C LYS A 300 -29.92 6.76 20.72
N GLN A 301 -30.26 6.58 19.43
CA GLN A 301 -31.58 6.12 19.01
C GLN A 301 -31.85 4.68 19.48
N ARG A 302 -30.86 3.79 19.37
CA ARG A 302 -30.97 2.40 19.83
C ARG A 302 -31.19 2.32 21.34
N ASP A 303 -30.46 3.11 22.11
CA ASP A 303 -30.57 3.14 23.57
C ASP A 303 -31.93 3.71 24.01
N LYS A 304 -32.44 4.73 23.32
CA LYS A 304 -33.80 5.24 23.52
C LYS A 304 -34.88 4.19 23.21
N VAL A 305 -34.72 3.41 22.13
CA VAL A 305 -35.67 2.33 21.81
C VAL A 305 -35.64 1.25 22.90
N LYS A 306 -34.45 0.85 23.37
CA LYS A 306 -34.30 -0.12 24.46
C LYS A 306 -34.94 0.35 25.77
N SER A 307 -34.79 1.64 26.12
CA SER A 307 -35.40 2.16 27.35
C SER A 307 -36.92 2.10 27.29
N VAL A 308 -37.52 2.48 26.15
CA VAL A 308 -38.98 2.42 25.95
C VAL A 308 -39.50 0.98 26.02
N ILE A 309 -38.77 0.01 25.45
CA ILE A 309 -39.15 -1.41 25.53
C ILE A 309 -39.11 -1.92 26.99
N ASN A 310 -38.12 -1.52 27.77
CA ASN A 310 -38.03 -1.92 29.19
C ASN A 310 -39.15 -1.32 30.06
N ASP A 311 -39.66 -0.14 29.69
CA ASP A 311 -40.76 0.52 30.41
C ASP A 311 -42.13 -0.12 30.11
N LEU A 312 -42.26 -0.84 28.99
CA LEU A 312 -43.44 -1.64 28.64
C LEU A 312 -43.44 -2.95 29.46
N LYS A 313 -43.87 -2.88 30.72
CA LYS A 313 -44.11 -4.07 31.55
C LYS A 313 -45.29 -4.87 31.02
N PHE A 314 -45.06 -6.16 30.72
CA PHE A 314 -46.09 -7.20 30.59
C PHE A 314 -46.25 -7.96 31.91
#